data_AF-A0A938MNQ3-F1
#
_entry.id   AF-A0A938MNQ3-F1
#
_cell.length_a   1.000
_cell.length_b   1.000
_cell.length_c   1.000
_cell.angle_alpha   90.00
_cell.angle_beta   90.00
_cell.angle_gamma   90.00
#
_symmetry.space_group_name_H-M   'P 1'
#
loop_
_entity.id
_entity.type
_entity.pdbx_description
1 polymer ?
#
loop_
_entity_poly.entity_id
_entity_poly.type
_entity_poly.pdbx_seq_one_letter_code
_entity_poly.pdbx_strand_id
1 'polypeptide(L)'
;MKTPVFRKSPRTPRLRSHAGWLRLPPFANTADLLVYVHLSHALCRIDVEFPMLYQWILLQNGSLPLKPDQQFTSEPHVCSATLVWPVDTAPAETNSLVVDPCFSTSGLTFAVRQLSALGASLEDIGFFFETHGHGDHVLNIRPRSSAASSHWSTRQWRRWTVSAQQDLDATRGIQPISCPGHADDLQALRFATREGETWIVGDAILDLQWLRLWQYYWPNMYGRDDVLQTWRTVAEILA
;
A
#
# COMPACT_ATOMS: atom_id res chain seq x y z
N MET A 1 -24.30 11.25 74.32
CA MET A 1 -23.23 10.57 73.57
C MET A 1 -23.88 9.66 72.54
N LYS A 2 -23.72 9.97 71.25
CA LYS A 2 -24.32 9.24 70.12
C LYS A 2 -23.19 8.69 69.24
N THR A 3 -23.28 7.40 68.94
CA THR A 3 -22.35 6.59 68.13
C THR A 3 -22.30 7.09 66.68
N PRO A 4 -21.13 7.12 66.01
CA PRO A 4 -21.07 7.43 64.58
C PRO A 4 -21.45 6.20 63.73
N VAL A 5 -22.36 6.42 62.79
CA VAL A 5 -22.78 5.45 61.76
C VAL A 5 -21.84 5.56 60.56
N PHE A 6 -21.12 4.49 60.23
CA PHE A 6 -20.33 4.39 58.99
C PHE A 6 -21.27 4.22 57.78
N ARG A 7 -21.24 5.18 56.84
CA ARG A 7 -21.86 5.05 55.52
C ARG A 7 -20.93 4.27 54.57
N LYS A 8 -21.47 3.23 53.94
CA LYS A 8 -20.81 2.44 52.88
C LYS A 8 -20.71 3.25 51.59
N SER A 9 -19.53 3.28 50.95
CA SER A 9 -19.33 3.79 49.60
C SER A 9 -20.01 2.90 48.55
N PRO A 10 -20.53 3.47 47.44
CA PRO A 10 -21.10 2.69 46.36
C PRO A 10 -20.02 1.93 45.59
N ARG A 11 -20.27 0.64 45.32
CA ARG A 11 -19.42 -0.23 44.50
C ARG A 11 -19.57 0.12 43.03
N THR A 12 -18.45 0.32 42.35
CA THR A 12 -18.34 0.42 40.88
C THR A 12 -18.80 -0.89 40.21
N PRO A 13 -19.51 -0.83 39.07
CA PRO A 13 -19.93 -2.03 38.35
C PRO A 13 -18.73 -2.67 37.64
N ARG A 14 -18.56 -3.98 37.82
CA ARG A 14 -17.60 -4.80 37.05
C ARG A 14 -18.21 -5.13 35.68
N LEU A 15 -17.65 -4.57 34.61
CA LEU A 15 -17.89 -5.04 33.24
C LEU A 15 -17.26 -6.43 33.08
N ARG A 16 -18.09 -7.44 32.85
CA ARG A 16 -17.66 -8.78 32.42
C ARG A 16 -17.49 -8.75 30.90
N SER A 17 -16.28 -8.96 30.39
CA SER A 17 -16.06 -9.27 28.98
C SER A 17 -16.48 -10.71 28.71
N HIS A 18 -17.46 -10.90 27.84
CA HIS A 18 -17.75 -12.20 27.23
C HIS A 18 -16.87 -12.34 25.99
N ALA A 19 -15.82 -13.15 26.08
CA ALA A 19 -15.08 -13.62 24.91
C ALA A 19 -15.93 -14.69 24.21
N GLY A 20 -16.61 -14.31 23.13
CA GLY A 20 -17.26 -15.24 22.20
C GLY A 20 -16.36 -15.48 21.00
N TRP A 21 -15.94 -16.73 20.79
CA TRP A 21 -15.26 -17.15 19.57
C TRP A 21 -16.30 -17.38 18.47
N LEU A 22 -16.30 -16.54 17.43
CA LEU A 22 -17.06 -16.78 16.21
C LEU A 22 -16.21 -17.62 15.25
N ARG A 23 -16.61 -18.86 15.02
CA ARG A 23 -16.11 -19.69 13.90
C ARG A 23 -16.73 -19.16 12.60
N LEU A 24 -15.91 -18.80 11.63
CA LEU A 24 -16.34 -18.58 10.24
C LEU A 24 -16.22 -19.89 9.42
N PRO A 25 -17.11 -20.12 8.43
CA PRO A 25 -17.19 -21.37 7.67
C PRO A 25 -16.05 -21.50 6.63
N PRO A 26 -15.76 -22.71 6.12
CA PRO A 26 -14.70 -22.92 5.15
C PRO A 26 -15.21 -22.77 3.71
N PHE A 27 -14.38 -22.13 2.88
CA PHE A 27 -14.39 -22.04 1.41
C PHE A 27 -15.40 -21.11 0.72
N ALA A 28 -14.85 -20.06 0.09
CA ALA A 28 -15.24 -19.61 -1.25
C ALA A 28 -14.00 -19.08 -1.98
N ASN A 29 -13.68 -19.69 -3.12
CA ASN A 29 -12.67 -19.25 -4.07
C ASN A 29 -13.20 -18.05 -4.85
N THR A 30 -12.71 -16.84 -4.56
CA THR A 30 -12.47 -15.75 -5.52
C THR A 30 -11.52 -14.76 -4.85
N ALA A 31 -10.49 -14.33 -5.57
CA ALA A 31 -9.60 -13.25 -5.17
C ALA A 31 -10.35 -11.92 -5.27
N ASP A 32 -11.27 -11.68 -4.34
CA ASP A 32 -11.83 -10.37 -4.08
C ASP A 32 -11.01 -9.73 -2.96
N LEU A 33 -10.09 -8.85 -3.36
CA LEU A 33 -9.27 -8.04 -2.47
C LEU A 33 -10.19 -7.05 -1.72
N LEU A 34 -10.69 -7.47 -0.56
CA LEU A 34 -11.41 -6.62 0.37
C LEU A 34 -10.40 -5.87 1.24
N VAL A 35 -10.30 -4.55 1.05
CA VAL A 35 -9.74 -3.63 2.04
C VAL A 35 -10.60 -3.72 3.30
N TYR A 36 -10.09 -4.33 4.37
CA TYR A 36 -10.81 -4.45 5.65
C TYR A 36 -10.36 -3.32 6.58
N VAL A 37 -11.23 -2.33 6.80
CA VAL A 37 -11.12 -1.35 7.88
C VAL A 37 -12.07 -1.79 8.99
N HIS A 38 -11.56 -2.18 10.15
CA HIS A 38 -12.40 -2.39 11.33
C HIS A 38 -11.92 -1.49 12.49
N LEU A 39 -12.64 -0.38 12.70
CA LEU A 39 -12.52 0.45 13.88
C LEU A 39 -13.21 -0.23 15.07
N SER A 40 -12.50 -0.39 16.18
CA SER A 40 -13.14 -0.58 17.49
C SER A 40 -12.44 0.22 18.59
N HIS A 41 -13.05 1.39 18.86
CA HIS A 41 -13.30 1.99 20.17
C HIS A 41 -12.15 2.01 21.20
N ALA A 42 -11.35 3.09 21.11
CA ALA A 42 -10.88 3.97 22.20
C ALA A 42 -9.52 4.53 21.82
N LEU A 43 -9.48 5.47 20.88
CA LEU A 43 -8.23 6.13 20.49
C LEU A 43 -8.39 7.64 20.70
N CYS A 44 -7.45 8.18 21.47
CA CYS A 44 -7.14 9.59 21.48
C CYS A 44 -6.91 10.01 20.01
N ARG A 45 -7.90 10.65 19.38
CA ARG A 45 -7.73 11.19 18.03
C ARG A 45 -6.67 12.27 18.10
N ILE A 46 -5.46 11.92 17.70
CA ILE A 46 -4.57 12.91 17.12
C ILE A 46 -5.16 13.13 15.74
N ASP A 47 -5.92 14.21 15.56
CA ASP A 47 -6.39 14.62 14.25
C ASP A 47 -5.15 14.99 13.43
N VAL A 48 -4.61 14.02 12.69
CA VAL A 48 -3.59 14.27 11.68
C VAL A 48 -4.32 14.94 10.53
N GLU A 49 -4.28 16.26 10.48
CA GLU A 49 -4.83 17.01 9.35
C GLU A 49 -3.97 16.73 8.12
N PHE A 50 -4.54 15.98 7.17
CA PHE A 50 -3.98 15.88 5.84
C PHE A 50 -4.35 17.16 5.07
N PRO A 51 -3.37 17.93 4.58
CA PRO A 51 -3.65 19.21 3.92
C PRO A 51 -4.35 19.05 2.56
N MET A 52 -4.43 17.82 2.05
CA MET A 52 -4.96 17.48 0.73
C MET A 52 -5.51 16.06 0.72
N LEU A 53 -6.59 15.86 -0.03
CA LEU A 53 -7.15 14.53 -0.32
C LEU A 53 -6.72 14.07 -1.71
N TYR A 54 -6.51 12.77 -1.83
CA TYR A 54 -6.04 12.08 -3.02
C TYR A 54 -7.05 11.08 -3.54
N GLN A 55 -6.96 10.81 -4.83
CA GLN A 55 -7.51 9.64 -5.49
C GLN A 55 -6.38 8.75 -5.95
N TRP A 56 -6.70 7.47 -6.13
CA TRP A 56 -5.77 6.51 -6.67
C TRP A 56 -6.48 5.45 -7.50
N ILE A 57 -5.74 4.87 -8.45
CA ILE A 57 -6.20 3.71 -9.22
C ILE A 57 -5.03 2.73 -9.44
N LEU A 58 -5.35 1.46 -9.64
CA LEU A 58 -4.39 0.48 -10.11
C LEU A 58 -4.12 0.68 -11.60
N LEU A 59 -2.84 0.74 -11.96
CA LEU A 59 -2.34 0.71 -13.34
C LEU A 59 -1.76 -0.66 -13.72
N GLN A 60 -1.47 -1.53 -12.74
CA GLN A 60 -1.14 -2.93 -12.95
C GLN A 60 -1.52 -3.70 -11.68
N ASN A 61 -2.19 -4.84 -11.84
CA ASN A 61 -2.35 -5.80 -10.75
C ASN A 61 -1.04 -6.57 -10.60
N GLY A 62 -0.49 -6.59 -9.39
CA GLY A 62 0.63 -7.45 -9.07
C GLY A 62 0.24 -8.93 -9.16
N SER A 63 1.20 -9.76 -9.56
CA SER A 63 1.03 -11.21 -9.54
C SER A 63 2.31 -11.89 -9.06
N LEU A 64 2.10 -12.86 -8.18
CA LEU A 64 3.12 -13.77 -7.69
C LEU A 64 2.73 -15.19 -8.14
N PRO A 65 3.13 -15.60 -9.36
CA PRO A 65 2.67 -16.86 -9.93
C PRO A 65 3.37 -18.04 -9.24
N LEU A 66 2.67 -18.65 -8.28
CA LEU A 66 3.10 -19.82 -7.53
C LEU A 66 2.42 -21.08 -8.07
N LYS A 67 3.16 -22.18 -8.11
CA LYS A 67 2.64 -23.54 -8.26
C LYS A 67 1.87 -23.96 -6.99
N PRO A 68 1.08 -25.06 -7.03
CA PRO A 68 0.40 -25.59 -5.85
C PRO A 68 1.34 -26.02 -4.71
N ASP A 69 2.59 -26.39 -5.04
CA ASP A 69 3.65 -26.68 -4.08
C ASP A 69 4.35 -25.42 -3.55
N GLN A 70 3.82 -24.24 -3.92
CA GLN A 70 4.28 -22.92 -3.51
C GLN A 70 5.67 -22.57 -4.04
N GLN A 71 6.17 -23.29 -5.05
CA GLN A 71 7.34 -22.87 -5.82
C GLN A 71 6.94 -21.87 -6.91
N PHE A 72 7.90 -21.06 -7.34
CA PHE A 72 7.70 -20.21 -8.50
C PHE A 72 7.44 -20.99 -9.77
N THR A 73 6.54 -20.44 -10.57
CA THR A 73 6.43 -20.79 -11.99
C THR A 73 7.53 -20.07 -12.78
N SER A 74 7.61 -20.33 -14.09
CA SER A 74 8.46 -19.56 -14.99
C SER A 74 7.81 -18.23 -15.44
N GLU A 75 6.58 -17.95 -15.00
CA GLU A 75 5.89 -16.72 -15.35
C GLU A 75 6.55 -15.53 -14.64
N PRO A 76 6.67 -14.36 -15.29
CA PRO A 76 7.28 -13.19 -14.67
C PRO A 76 6.49 -12.74 -13.44
N HIS A 77 7.21 -12.39 -12.39
CA HIS A 77 6.63 -11.67 -11.26
C HIS A 77 6.43 -10.21 -11.67
N VAL A 78 5.33 -9.63 -11.22
CA VAL A 78 5.05 -8.23 -11.46
C VAL A 78 4.50 -7.61 -10.19
N CYS A 79 5.05 -6.47 -9.80
CA CYS A 79 4.51 -5.67 -8.71
C CYS A 79 3.20 -4.99 -9.13
N SER A 80 2.44 -4.50 -8.16
CA SER A 80 1.30 -3.61 -8.46
C SER A 80 1.83 -2.23 -8.78
N ALA A 81 1.35 -1.62 -9.86
CA ALA A 81 1.61 -0.22 -10.18
C ALA A 81 0.37 0.62 -9.86
N THR A 82 0.54 1.76 -9.20
CA THR A 82 -0.58 2.59 -8.73
C THR A 82 -0.40 4.03 -9.17
N LEU A 83 -1.45 4.70 -9.63
CA LEU A 83 -1.45 6.15 -9.86
C LEU A 83 -2.09 6.86 -8.67
N VAL A 84 -1.50 7.98 -8.23
CA VAL A 84 -2.00 8.84 -7.15
C VAL A 84 -2.01 10.31 -7.61
N TRP A 85 -3.11 11.04 -7.33
CA TRP A 85 -3.27 12.46 -7.67
C TRP A 85 -4.34 13.15 -6.80
N PRO A 86 -4.40 14.49 -6.71
CA PRO A 86 -5.39 15.19 -5.89
C PRO A 86 -6.84 15.06 -6.39
N VAL A 87 -7.80 14.95 -5.46
CA VAL A 87 -9.22 14.63 -5.74
C VAL A 87 -9.91 15.56 -6.74
N ASP A 88 -9.61 16.86 -6.74
CA ASP A 88 -10.35 17.86 -7.53
C ASP A 88 -9.63 18.24 -8.83
N THR A 89 -8.69 17.41 -9.27
CA THR A 89 -7.88 17.65 -10.47
C THR A 89 -7.79 16.40 -11.34
N ALA A 90 -7.59 16.59 -12.64
CA ALA A 90 -7.18 15.49 -13.52
C ALA A 90 -5.69 15.15 -13.30
N PRO A 91 -5.25 13.89 -13.50
CA PRO A 91 -3.83 13.56 -13.54
C PRO A 91 -3.13 14.36 -14.64
N ALA A 92 -2.01 14.99 -14.28
CA ALA A 92 -1.19 15.86 -15.12
C ALA A 92 0.28 15.83 -14.67
N GLU A 93 1.18 16.36 -15.50
CA GLU A 93 2.64 16.25 -15.30
C GLU A 93 3.12 16.91 -13.99
N THR A 94 2.34 17.83 -13.45
CA THR A 94 2.68 18.53 -12.21
C THR A 94 2.04 17.93 -10.97
N ASN A 95 1.07 17.02 -11.12
CA ASN A 95 0.26 16.54 -10.00
C ASN A 95 0.02 15.04 -9.89
N SER A 96 0.69 14.23 -10.68
CA SER A 96 0.50 12.78 -10.72
C SER A 96 1.76 12.03 -10.30
N LEU A 97 1.56 11.00 -9.50
CA LEU A 97 2.61 10.12 -9.00
C LEU A 97 2.27 8.67 -9.32
N VAL A 98 3.12 7.97 -10.06
CA VAL A 98 3.01 6.52 -10.23
C VAL A 98 3.94 5.81 -9.25
N VAL A 99 3.41 4.86 -8.50
CA VAL A 99 4.15 4.02 -7.57
C VAL A 99 4.47 2.69 -8.22
N ASP A 100 5.72 2.26 -8.11
CA ASP A 100 6.31 1.03 -8.65
C ASP A 100 5.95 0.77 -10.13
N PRO A 101 6.44 1.61 -11.06
CA PRO A 101 6.11 1.51 -12.49
C PRO A 101 6.83 0.35 -13.22
N CYS A 102 6.67 -0.86 -12.71
CA CYS A 102 7.24 -2.12 -13.20
C CYS A 102 6.38 -2.79 -14.29
N PHE A 103 5.98 -2.04 -15.32
CA PHE A 103 4.95 -2.51 -16.25
C PHE A 103 5.37 -3.72 -17.10
N SER A 104 4.60 -4.79 -17.00
CA SER A 104 4.54 -5.83 -18.03
C SER A 104 3.81 -5.33 -19.28
N THR A 105 3.88 -6.07 -20.39
CA THR A 105 3.14 -5.72 -21.61
C THR A 105 1.62 -5.67 -21.37
N SER A 106 1.08 -6.64 -20.64
CA SER A 106 -0.35 -6.66 -20.27
C SER A 106 -0.69 -5.56 -19.27
N GLY A 107 0.18 -5.32 -18.29
CA GLY A 107 0.03 -4.21 -17.34
C GLY A 107 0.03 -2.85 -18.02
N LEU A 108 0.93 -2.61 -18.97
CA LEU A 108 0.95 -1.36 -19.74
C LEU A 108 -0.35 -1.17 -20.54
N THR A 109 -0.86 -2.25 -21.14
CA THR A 109 -2.15 -2.22 -21.85
C THR A 109 -3.30 -1.88 -20.90
N PHE A 110 -3.29 -2.45 -19.69
CA PHE A 110 -4.27 -2.15 -18.66
C PHE A 110 -4.14 -0.68 -18.19
N ALA A 111 -2.93 -0.21 -17.91
CA ALA A 111 -2.64 1.17 -17.52
C ALA A 111 -3.18 2.19 -18.54
N VAL A 112 -2.90 1.97 -19.84
CA VAL A 112 -3.39 2.85 -20.91
C VAL A 112 -4.92 2.93 -20.93
N ARG A 113 -5.62 1.81 -20.71
CA ARG A 113 -7.09 1.79 -20.63
C ARG A 113 -7.59 2.56 -19.40
N GLN A 114 -6.96 2.38 -18.25
CA GLN A 114 -7.33 3.08 -17.02
C GLN A 114 -7.13 4.59 -17.16
N LEU A 115 -5.97 5.01 -17.69
CA LEU A 115 -5.66 6.42 -17.96
C LEU A 115 -6.64 7.02 -18.98
N SER A 116 -6.94 6.31 -20.07
CA SER A 116 -7.90 6.78 -21.07
C SER A 116 -9.30 6.97 -20.50
N ALA A 117 -9.73 6.15 -19.53
CA ALA A 117 -11.01 6.31 -18.85
C ALA A 117 -11.05 7.57 -17.97
N LEU A 118 -9.88 8.06 -17.53
CA LEU A 118 -9.71 9.33 -16.81
C LEU A 118 -9.49 10.52 -17.75
N GLY A 119 -9.45 10.30 -19.07
CA GLY A 119 -9.09 11.34 -20.04
C GLY A 119 -7.61 11.74 -20.00
N ALA A 120 -6.74 10.85 -19.50
CA ALA A 120 -5.30 11.05 -19.36
C ALA A 120 -4.51 10.02 -20.19
N SER A 121 -3.21 10.23 -20.29
CA SER A 121 -2.24 9.37 -20.96
C SER A 121 -1.00 9.15 -20.08
N LEU A 122 -0.10 8.28 -20.52
CA LEU A 122 1.20 8.09 -19.84
C LEU A 122 2.10 9.32 -19.92
N GLU A 123 1.90 10.18 -20.92
CA GLU A 123 2.67 11.43 -21.10
C GLU A 123 2.23 12.50 -20.10
N ASP A 124 0.99 12.41 -19.60
CA ASP A 124 0.47 13.29 -18.57
C ASP A 124 1.00 12.93 -17.17
N ILE A 125 1.81 11.88 -17.04
CA ILE A 125 2.37 11.48 -15.75
C ILE A 125 3.68 12.21 -15.48
N GLY A 126 3.74 12.87 -14.33
CA GLY A 126 4.87 13.71 -13.93
C GLY A 126 5.98 12.99 -13.20
N PHE A 127 5.59 12.11 -12.28
CA PHE A 127 6.48 11.58 -11.27
C PHE A 127 6.31 10.09 -11.08
N PHE A 128 7.36 9.47 -10.57
CA PHE A 128 7.28 8.11 -10.05
C PHE A 128 7.96 7.96 -8.70
N PHE A 129 7.47 7.02 -7.91
CA PHE A 129 8.06 6.57 -6.67
C PHE A 129 8.30 5.07 -6.74
N GLU A 130 9.45 4.62 -6.27
CA GLU A 130 9.78 3.21 -6.12
C GLU A 130 9.82 2.93 -4.63
N THR A 131 9.03 1.96 -4.18
CA THR A 131 8.95 1.57 -2.77
C THR A 131 10.28 1.01 -2.28
N HIS A 132 11.06 0.35 -3.15
CA HIS A 132 12.41 -0.13 -2.89
C HIS A 132 13.16 -0.52 -4.19
N GLY A 133 14.46 -0.78 -4.08
CA GLY A 133 15.36 -1.02 -5.22
C GLY A 133 15.29 -2.39 -5.92
N HIS A 134 14.24 -3.20 -5.72
CA HIS A 134 14.13 -4.49 -6.41
C HIS A 134 13.74 -4.34 -7.89
N GLY A 135 14.25 -5.26 -8.73
CA GLY A 135 14.14 -5.17 -10.19
C GLY A 135 12.70 -5.21 -10.73
N ASP A 136 11.78 -5.74 -9.94
CA ASP A 136 10.34 -5.82 -10.20
C ASP A 136 9.56 -4.66 -9.59
N HIS A 137 10.20 -3.64 -8.99
CA HIS A 137 9.57 -2.39 -8.53
C HIS A 137 10.09 -1.16 -9.28
N VAL A 138 11.33 -1.22 -9.76
CA VAL A 138 11.98 -0.12 -10.46
C VAL A 138 11.31 0.18 -11.81
N LEU A 139 11.44 1.44 -12.25
CA LEU A 139 10.88 1.92 -13.51
C LEU A 139 11.29 1.04 -14.69
N ASN A 140 10.31 0.33 -15.23
CA ASN A 140 10.49 -0.54 -16.37
C ASN A 140 9.30 -0.42 -17.33
N ILE A 141 9.45 0.46 -18.31
CA ILE A 141 8.49 0.59 -19.41
C ILE A 141 9.23 0.17 -20.67
N ARG A 142 9.29 -1.16 -20.86
CA ARG A 142 9.81 -1.76 -22.08
C ARG A 142 8.65 -2.47 -22.78
N PRO A 143 8.20 -2.00 -23.97
CA PRO A 143 7.33 -2.80 -24.80
C PRO A 143 8.13 -4.03 -25.26
N ARG A 144 7.94 -5.17 -24.58
CA ARG A 144 8.71 -6.39 -24.84
C ARG A 144 8.11 -7.18 -26.01
N SER A 145 8.00 -6.56 -27.20
CA SER A 145 8.07 -7.21 -28.52
C SER A 145 7.56 -6.30 -29.65
N SER A 146 8.45 -6.07 -30.63
CA SER A 146 8.23 -5.94 -32.07
C SER A 146 7.10 -5.04 -32.63
N ALA A 147 7.55 -4.03 -33.38
CA ALA A 147 7.00 -3.61 -34.69
C ALA A 147 5.76 -2.71 -34.79
N ALA A 148 5.24 -2.14 -33.70
CA ALA A 148 4.26 -1.04 -33.81
C ALA A 148 4.67 0.15 -32.96
N SER A 149 5.10 1.19 -33.66
CA SER A 149 5.39 2.55 -33.22
C SER A 149 4.27 3.15 -32.36
N SER A 150 4.37 2.98 -31.05
CA SER A 150 3.93 3.99 -30.09
C SER A 150 5.09 4.15 -29.11
N HIS A 151 5.88 5.20 -29.32
CA HIS A 151 6.99 5.54 -28.45
C HIS A 151 6.42 6.09 -27.14
N TRP A 152 5.96 5.21 -26.24
CA TRP A 152 5.66 5.62 -24.86
C TRP A 152 6.98 6.03 -24.21
N SER A 153 7.19 7.34 -24.07
CA SER A 153 8.42 7.88 -23.51
C SER A 153 8.17 8.35 -22.09
N THR A 154 8.66 7.59 -21.11
CA THR A 154 8.73 8.05 -19.71
C THR A 154 9.98 8.86 -19.41
N ARG A 155 10.70 9.32 -20.44
CA ARG A 155 11.85 10.22 -20.28
C ARG A 155 11.51 11.52 -19.55
N GLN A 156 10.22 11.85 -19.44
CA GLN A 156 9.74 13.03 -18.71
C GLN A 156 9.40 12.72 -17.25
N TRP A 157 9.21 11.44 -16.88
CA TRP A 157 8.85 11.09 -15.52
C TRP A 157 10.06 11.32 -14.61
N ARG A 158 9.85 12.12 -13.57
CA ARG A 158 10.88 12.44 -12.59
C ARG A 158 10.72 11.53 -11.39
N ARG A 159 11.82 10.96 -10.90
CA ARG A 159 11.79 10.24 -9.62
C ARG A 159 11.41 11.25 -8.53
N TRP A 160 10.33 10.96 -7.82
CA TRP A 160 9.93 11.74 -6.66
C TRP A 160 10.83 11.38 -5.47
N THR A 161 11.29 12.41 -4.78
CA THR A 161 12.10 12.28 -3.56
C THR A 161 11.48 13.15 -2.47
N VAL A 162 11.77 12.83 -1.21
CA VAL A 162 11.31 13.62 -0.05
C VAL A 162 11.75 15.09 -0.16
N SER A 163 12.93 15.35 -0.73
CA SER A 163 13.39 16.72 -0.98
C SER A 163 12.56 17.44 -2.05
N ALA A 164 12.05 16.71 -3.05
CA ALA A 164 11.14 17.24 -4.08
C ALA A 164 9.71 17.48 -3.57
N GLN A 165 9.37 16.99 -2.37
CA GLN A 165 8.07 17.18 -1.72
C GLN A 165 7.76 18.66 -1.44
N GLN A 166 8.79 19.50 -1.30
CA GLN A 166 8.64 20.95 -1.12
C GLN A 166 8.24 21.67 -2.42
N ASP A 167 8.54 21.08 -3.58
CA ASP A 167 8.42 21.76 -4.87
C ASP A 167 7.09 21.47 -5.60
N LEU A 168 6.23 20.60 -5.07
CA LEU A 168 5.04 20.12 -5.77
C LEU A 168 3.81 20.15 -4.88
N ASP A 169 2.84 21.01 -5.21
CA ASP A 169 1.54 21.11 -4.53
C ASP A 169 0.86 19.74 -4.41
N ALA A 170 1.05 18.86 -5.40
CA ALA A 170 0.42 17.56 -5.45
C ALA A 170 1.03 16.49 -4.56
N THR A 171 2.21 16.67 -3.97
CA THR A 171 2.79 15.63 -3.08
C THR A 171 2.87 16.08 -1.63
N ARG A 172 2.33 17.27 -1.32
CA ARG A 172 2.37 17.85 0.03
C ARG A 172 1.67 17.01 1.09
N GLY A 173 0.67 16.22 0.73
CA GLY A 173 -0.02 15.30 1.64
C GLY A 173 0.38 13.83 1.50
N ILE A 174 1.39 13.50 0.67
CA ILE A 174 1.90 12.15 0.49
C ILE A 174 3.19 12.01 1.30
N GLN A 175 3.22 11.10 2.27
CA GLN A 175 4.36 10.89 3.14
C GLN A 175 5.03 9.54 2.83
N PRO A 176 6.33 9.50 2.55
CA PRO A 176 7.08 8.26 2.53
C PRO A 176 7.43 7.88 3.97
N ILE A 177 7.09 6.65 4.36
CA ILE A 177 7.32 6.11 5.69
C ILE A 177 8.29 4.94 5.56
N SER A 178 9.42 5.00 6.28
CA SER A 178 10.41 3.91 6.28
C SER A 178 9.77 2.62 6.79
N CYS A 179 9.92 1.56 6.01
CA CYS A 179 9.30 0.26 6.23
C CYS A 179 10.29 -0.91 6.08
N PRO A 180 11.41 -0.92 6.82
CA PRO A 180 12.47 -1.88 6.59
C PRO A 180 12.06 -3.32 6.94
N GLY A 181 12.80 -4.28 6.37
CA GLY A 181 12.76 -5.70 6.72
C GLY A 181 12.83 -6.58 5.48
N HIS A 182 11.93 -6.38 4.50
CA HIS A 182 12.11 -7.00 3.18
C HIS A 182 13.37 -6.52 2.47
N ALA A 183 13.55 -5.21 2.50
CA ALA A 183 14.68 -4.48 2.01
C ALA A 183 14.96 -3.35 3.00
N ASP A 184 16.23 -3.02 3.21
CA ASP A 184 16.63 -1.97 4.16
C ASP A 184 16.11 -0.59 3.74
N ASP A 185 15.93 -0.38 2.44
CA ASP A 185 15.46 0.86 1.83
C ASP A 185 13.94 0.88 1.57
N LEU A 186 13.19 -0.15 2.00
CA LEU A 186 11.75 -0.21 1.76
C LEU A 186 11.03 0.97 2.41
N GLN A 187 10.15 1.60 1.64
CA GLN A 187 9.31 2.72 2.03
C GLN A 187 7.86 2.49 1.58
N ALA A 188 6.92 2.68 2.51
CA ALA A 188 5.50 2.80 2.17
C ALA A 188 5.15 4.26 1.87
N LEU A 189 4.12 4.49 1.07
CA LEU A 189 3.49 5.80 0.94
C LEU A 189 2.20 5.85 1.76
N ARG A 190 2.03 6.95 2.48
CA ARG A 190 0.85 7.28 3.29
C ARG A 190 0.21 8.56 2.76
N PHE A 191 -1.10 8.58 2.59
CA PHE A 191 -1.85 9.77 2.19
C PHE A 191 -3.34 9.64 2.59
N ALA A 192 -4.11 10.72 2.51
CA ALA A 192 -5.54 10.67 2.76
C ALA A 192 -6.37 10.61 1.47
N THR A 193 -7.42 9.80 1.51
CA THR A 193 -8.49 9.71 0.52
C THR A 193 -9.82 10.14 1.15
N ARG A 194 -10.92 10.12 0.39
CA ARG A 194 -12.26 10.42 0.94
C ARG A 194 -12.72 9.36 1.94
N GLU A 195 -12.19 8.15 1.82
CA GLU A 195 -12.49 6.99 2.64
C GLU A 195 -11.67 6.96 3.94
N GLY A 196 -10.63 7.80 4.02
CA GLY A 196 -9.75 7.93 5.17
C GLY A 196 -8.28 7.80 4.78
N GLU A 197 -7.46 7.42 5.75
CA GLU A 197 -6.04 7.20 5.52
C GLU A 197 -5.80 5.98 4.61
N THR A 198 -4.87 6.10 3.68
CA THR A 198 -4.55 5.08 2.66
C THR A 198 -3.05 4.88 2.56
N TRP A 199 -2.66 3.63 2.36
CA TRP A 199 -1.26 3.21 2.32
C TRP A 199 -0.96 2.39 1.06
N ILE A 200 0.17 2.68 0.41
CA ILE A 200 0.79 1.83 -0.61
C ILE A 200 2.08 1.31 0.00
N VAL A 201 2.13 0.03 0.35
CA VAL A 201 3.19 -0.52 1.20
C VAL A 201 4.30 -1.25 0.46
N GLY A 202 4.22 -1.31 -0.88
CA GLY A 202 5.10 -2.13 -1.70
C GLY A 202 5.10 -3.57 -1.21
N ASP A 203 6.29 -4.04 -0.86
CA ASP A 203 6.53 -5.39 -0.36
C ASP A 203 6.50 -5.48 1.19
N ALA A 204 5.84 -4.59 1.92
CA ALA A 204 5.71 -4.81 3.37
C ALA A 204 4.79 -6.02 3.67
N ILE A 205 5.20 -6.93 4.56
CA ILE A 205 4.38 -8.08 5.00
C ILE A 205 3.20 -7.59 5.85
N LEU A 206 2.02 -7.47 5.23
CA LEU A 206 0.84 -6.92 5.88
C LEU A 206 0.14 -7.86 6.85
N ASP A 207 0.16 -9.17 6.58
CA ASP A 207 -0.56 -10.15 7.38
C ASP A 207 0.05 -11.56 7.31
N LEU A 208 -0.59 -12.52 7.97
CA LEU A 208 -0.13 -13.91 8.02
C LEU A 208 -0.24 -14.63 6.67
N GLN A 209 -1.19 -14.24 5.82
CA GLN A 209 -1.31 -14.80 4.48
C GLN A 209 -0.15 -14.33 3.61
N TRP A 210 0.17 -13.03 3.66
CA TRP A 210 1.36 -12.46 3.04
C TRP A 210 2.63 -13.08 3.59
N LEU A 211 2.77 -13.22 4.92
CA LEU A 211 3.92 -13.89 5.54
C LEU A 211 4.06 -15.33 5.03
N ARG A 212 2.95 -16.05 4.90
CA ARG A 212 2.96 -17.39 4.33
C ARG A 212 3.44 -17.35 2.90
N LEU A 213 2.81 -16.56 2.03
CA LEU A 213 3.22 -16.39 0.62
C LEU A 213 4.71 -15.99 0.49
N TRP A 214 5.22 -15.22 1.45
CA TRP A 214 6.59 -14.74 1.53
C TRP A 214 7.61 -15.72 2.05
N GLN A 215 7.23 -16.65 2.94
CA GLN A 215 8.08 -17.79 3.31
C GLN A 215 8.48 -18.62 2.08
N TYR A 216 7.79 -18.43 0.95
CA TYR A 216 8.05 -19.06 -0.33
C TYR A 216 8.75 -18.14 -1.35
N TYR A 217 8.98 -16.85 -1.05
CA TYR A 217 9.87 -16.01 -1.84
C TYR A 217 11.30 -16.55 -1.73
N TRP A 218 12.00 -16.59 -2.88
CA TRP A 218 13.28 -17.25 -3.17
C TRP A 218 14.24 -17.19 -1.97
N PRO A 219 15.07 -18.23 -1.67
CA PRO A 219 15.51 -18.64 -0.34
C PRO A 219 16.33 -17.56 0.41
N ASN A 220 15.65 -16.55 0.96
CA ASN A 220 16.27 -15.23 1.07
C ASN A 220 17.12 -14.99 2.31
N MET A 221 17.48 -16.03 3.06
CA MET A 221 18.28 -15.86 4.29
C MET A 221 17.71 -14.79 5.25
N TYR A 222 16.43 -14.40 5.09
CA TYR A 222 15.79 -13.41 5.95
C TYR A 222 15.90 -13.94 7.36
N GLY A 223 16.61 -13.18 8.17
CA GLY A 223 16.75 -13.46 9.57
C GLY A 223 15.38 -13.38 10.22
N ARG A 224 15.30 -14.01 11.38
CA ARG A 224 14.22 -13.73 12.33
C ARG A 224 14.04 -12.22 12.54
N ASP A 225 15.14 -11.47 12.52
CA ASP A 225 15.14 -10.02 12.78
C ASP A 225 14.47 -9.24 11.66
N ASP A 226 14.66 -9.62 10.39
CA ASP A 226 14.02 -8.97 9.23
C ASP A 226 12.49 -9.11 9.29
N VAL A 227 12.02 -10.34 9.58
CA VAL A 227 10.59 -10.62 9.75
C VAL A 227 10.03 -9.82 10.92
N LEU A 228 10.70 -9.81 12.07
CA LEU A 228 10.28 -9.03 13.23
C LEU A 228 10.25 -7.53 12.92
N GLN A 229 11.22 -7.04 12.14
CA GLN A 229 11.29 -5.64 11.76
C GLN A 229 10.11 -5.25 10.86
N THR A 230 9.77 -6.07 9.86
CA THR A 230 8.58 -5.83 9.04
C THR A 230 7.29 -5.81 9.86
N TRP A 231 7.13 -6.75 10.80
CA TRP A 231 5.94 -6.76 11.66
C TRP A 231 5.84 -5.55 12.58
N ARG A 232 6.98 -5.02 13.07
CA ARG A 232 6.99 -3.78 13.86
C ARG A 232 6.52 -2.61 13.01
N THR A 233 7.05 -2.47 11.80
CA THR A 233 6.62 -1.46 10.84
C THR A 233 5.14 -1.56 10.53
N VAL A 234 4.63 -2.75 10.20
CA VAL A 234 3.20 -2.92 9.90
C VAL A 234 2.32 -2.62 11.11
N ALA A 235 2.76 -2.99 12.32
CA ALA A 235 2.06 -2.61 13.54
C ALA A 235 2.02 -1.08 13.74
N GLU A 236 3.08 -0.36 13.38
CA GLU A 236 3.08 1.12 13.42
C GLU A 236 2.16 1.73 12.36
N ILE A 237 2.00 1.09 11.20
CA ILE A 237 1.06 1.51 10.14
C ILE A 237 -0.40 1.29 10.56
N LEU A 238 -0.70 0.20 11.27
CA LEU A 238 -2.07 -0.22 11.60
C LEU A 238 -2.59 0.33 12.95
N ALA A 239 -1.74 0.90 13.79
CA ALA A 239 -2.07 1.40 15.14
C ALA A 239 -2.71 2.80 15.13
#